data_AF-A0A1M5ZTF0-F1
#
_entry.id   AF-A0A1M5ZTF0-F1
#
_cell.length_a   1.000
_cell.length_b   1.000
_cell.length_c   1.000
_cell.angle_alpha   90.00
_cell.angle_beta   90.00
_cell.angle_gamma   90.00
#
_symmetry.space_group_name_H-M   'P 1'
#
loop_
_entity.id
_entity.type
_entity.pdbx_description
1 polymer ?
#
loop_
_entity_poly.entity_id
_entity_poly.type
_entity_poly.pdbx_seq_one_letter_code
_entity_poly.pdbx_strand_id
1 'polypeptide(L)'
;MAEQSSRALDALRDKIDVVDKELLQLLRRRLDLVAEVGAIKHKEGVPIYAPKREASMLAKRRTEAEAMGVNPQLIEDLLRRMMRESYASENDVGFKRVNPDLGPVVIVGGAGKLGGLFAQLFTLSGYEVRILDQDDWDNADALLKDAGAVVVSVPIERTEAVIQRLPQLNPDCLLLDLTSIKQAPLAAMLKAHPGPVLGLHPMFGPDVASLAKQVVVVCHGRDEAAYQWLLQQIQIWGARLHEATASEHDQAMQLVQAMRHFTAFVYGLHLKREHADIEQLLQFSSPIYRLELAMVGRLFAQDPSLYADIIFAQPDALARARHYLARYQEALALLEAGDKAGFCAQFADVAEWFGDFAQQFRNESANMLMVANDSRSG
;
A
#
# COMPACT_ATOMS: atom_id res chain seq x y z
N MET A 1 -25.78 -34.27 5.39
CA MET A 1 -26.04 -35.43 6.26
C MET A 1 -26.12 -34.91 7.68
N ALA A 2 -27.20 -35.16 8.42
CA ALA A 2 -27.28 -34.75 9.82
C ALA A 2 -26.22 -35.55 10.60
N GLU A 3 -25.24 -34.85 11.15
CA GLU A 3 -24.18 -35.42 11.96
C GLU A 3 -24.83 -36.13 13.16
N GLN A 4 -24.54 -37.42 13.38
CA GLN A 4 -25.04 -38.16 14.54
C GLN A 4 -24.42 -37.57 15.81
N SER A 5 -25.08 -36.58 16.41
CA SER A 5 -24.62 -35.95 17.64
C SER A 5 -24.98 -36.80 18.85
N SER A 6 -23.98 -37.16 19.65
CA SER A 6 -24.18 -37.78 20.96
C SER A 6 -24.58 -36.70 21.98
N ARG A 7 -25.46 -37.03 22.94
CA ARG A 7 -25.86 -36.12 24.03
C ARG A 7 -24.66 -35.53 24.80
N ALA A 8 -23.56 -36.28 24.89
CA ALA A 8 -22.32 -35.81 25.51
C ALA A 8 -21.57 -34.78 24.64
N LEU A 9 -21.68 -34.91 23.32
CA LEU A 9 -21.11 -33.98 22.35
C LEU A 9 -21.92 -32.67 22.34
N ASP A 10 -23.25 -32.75 22.37
CA ASP A 10 -24.12 -31.56 22.49
C ASP A 10 -23.83 -30.76 23.77
N ALA A 11 -23.68 -31.44 24.91
CA ALA A 11 -23.35 -30.78 26.16
C ALA A 11 -21.96 -30.10 26.17
N LEU A 12 -21.01 -30.58 25.36
CA LEU A 12 -19.72 -29.90 25.16
C LEU A 12 -19.85 -28.71 24.21
N ARG A 13 -20.66 -28.82 23.14
CA ARG A 13 -20.97 -27.71 22.24
C ARG A 13 -21.64 -26.55 22.98
N ASP A 14 -22.61 -26.83 23.84
CA ASP A 14 -23.25 -25.81 24.68
C ASP A 14 -22.26 -25.06 25.58
N LYS A 15 -21.23 -25.75 26.08
CA LYS A 15 -20.17 -25.12 26.88
C LYS A 15 -19.24 -24.26 26.02
N ILE A 16 -18.93 -24.70 24.80
CA ILE A 16 -18.16 -23.91 23.83
C ILE A 16 -18.92 -22.63 23.47
N ASP A 17 -20.22 -22.71 23.23
CA ASP A 17 -21.07 -21.55 22.93
C ASP A 17 -21.05 -20.50 24.07
N VAL A 18 -20.95 -20.94 25.33
CA VAL A 18 -20.79 -20.03 26.47
C VAL A 18 -19.43 -19.33 26.41
N VAL A 19 -18.35 -20.07 26.16
CA VAL A 19 -17.00 -19.50 26.02
C VAL A 19 -16.95 -18.52 24.83
N ASP A 20 -17.57 -18.85 23.71
CA ASP A 20 -17.62 -17.98 22.53
C ASP A 20 -18.36 -16.67 22.82
N LYS A 21 -19.44 -16.70 23.61
CA LYS A 21 -20.12 -15.49 24.09
C LYS A 21 -19.23 -14.66 25.01
N GLU A 22 -18.45 -15.28 25.89
CA GLU A 22 -17.47 -14.59 26.73
C GLU A 22 -16.38 -13.92 25.88
N LEU A 23 -15.91 -14.58 24.82
CA LEU A 23 -14.98 -13.98 23.86
C LEU A 23 -15.56 -12.72 23.22
N LEU A 24 -16.83 -12.72 22.80
CA LEU A 24 -17.49 -11.52 22.25
C LEU A 24 -17.52 -10.36 23.26
N GLN A 25 -17.80 -10.64 24.53
CA GLN A 25 -17.80 -9.62 25.58
C GLN A 25 -16.39 -9.05 25.81
N LEU A 26 -15.36 -9.91 25.81
CA LEU A 26 -13.96 -9.49 25.91
C LEU A 26 -13.52 -8.64 24.71
N LEU A 27 -13.96 -9.01 23.50
CA LEU A 27 -13.72 -8.23 22.28
C LEU A 27 -14.36 -6.84 22.37
N ARG A 28 -15.63 -6.74 22.78
CA ARG A 28 -16.30 -5.43 22.97
C ARG A 28 -15.55 -4.56 23.96
N ARG A 29 -15.22 -5.11 25.14
CA ARG A 29 -14.48 -4.38 26.17
C ARG A 29 -13.12 -3.91 25.67
N ARG A 30 -12.43 -4.72 24.85
CA ARG A 30 -11.16 -4.33 24.24
C ARG A 30 -11.36 -3.17 23.26
N LEU A 31 -12.41 -3.19 22.43
CA LEU A 31 -12.72 -2.10 21.50
C LEU A 31 -13.05 -0.79 22.24
N ASP A 32 -13.76 -0.86 23.36
CA ASP A 32 -14.03 0.31 24.22
C ASP A 32 -12.73 0.95 24.72
N LEU A 33 -11.82 0.13 25.27
CA LEU A 33 -10.50 0.59 25.72
C LEU A 33 -9.65 1.16 24.57
N VAL A 34 -9.74 0.58 23.37
CA VAL A 34 -9.07 1.09 22.18
C VAL A 34 -9.63 2.45 21.80
N ALA A 35 -10.95 2.66 21.85
CA ALA A 35 -11.56 3.95 21.56
C ALA A 35 -11.12 5.02 22.57
N GLU A 36 -11.03 4.69 23.85
CA GLU A 36 -10.48 5.59 24.88
C GLU A 36 -9.01 5.96 24.59
N VAL A 37 -8.18 4.97 24.21
CA VAL A 37 -6.80 5.20 23.78
C VAL A 37 -6.74 6.08 22.53
N GLY A 38 -7.62 5.85 21.55
CA GLY A 38 -7.73 6.66 20.33
C GLY A 38 -8.04 8.12 20.63
N ALA A 39 -8.98 8.38 21.55
CA ALA A 39 -9.31 9.74 21.99
C ALA A 39 -8.12 10.46 22.66
N ILE A 40 -7.34 9.74 23.48
CA ILE A 40 -6.12 10.29 24.09
C ILE A 40 -5.05 10.56 23.03
N LYS A 41 -4.79 9.59 22.14
CA LYS A 41 -3.80 9.74 21.05
C LYS A 41 -4.16 10.90 20.13
N HIS A 42 -5.44 11.07 19.81
CA HIS A 42 -5.94 12.20 19.04
C HIS A 42 -5.61 13.53 19.74
N LYS A 43 -5.90 13.64 21.03
CA LYS A 43 -5.60 14.86 21.81
C LYS A 43 -4.10 15.14 21.89
N GLU A 44 -3.27 14.11 22.05
CA GLU A 44 -1.82 14.25 22.22
C GLU A 44 -1.08 14.36 20.87
N GLY A 45 -1.65 13.87 19.78
CA GLY A 45 -1.00 13.82 18.47
C GLY A 45 -0.03 12.65 18.31
N VAL A 46 -0.27 11.57 19.04
CA VAL A 46 0.57 10.37 18.99
C VAL A 46 0.12 9.52 17.79
N PRO A 47 1.06 8.99 16.98
CA PRO A 47 0.72 8.12 15.86
C PRO A 47 -0.18 6.95 16.24
N ILE A 48 -1.13 6.64 15.36
CA ILE A 48 -1.97 5.45 15.49
C ILE A 48 -1.08 4.20 15.57
N TYR A 49 -0.11 4.11 14.67
CA TYR A 49 0.77 2.97 14.54
C TYR A 49 1.99 3.05 15.48
N ALA A 50 2.12 2.08 16.39
CA ALA A 50 3.17 2.02 17.40
C ALA A 50 3.95 0.68 17.35
N PRO A 51 4.95 0.52 16.45
CA PRO A 51 5.60 -0.76 16.15
C PRO A 51 6.22 -1.44 17.38
N LYS A 52 6.99 -0.69 18.18
CA LYS A 52 7.68 -1.23 19.36
C LYS A 52 6.70 -1.73 20.42
N ARG A 53 5.59 -1.01 20.61
CA ARG A 53 4.52 -1.37 21.56
C ARG A 53 3.78 -2.62 21.11
N GLU A 54 3.44 -2.72 19.83
CA GLU A 54 2.84 -3.93 19.24
C GLU A 54 3.75 -5.15 19.42
N ALA A 55 5.03 -5.04 19.03
CA ALA A 55 5.99 -6.13 19.10
C ALA A 55 6.17 -6.64 20.54
N SER A 56 6.34 -5.72 21.50
CA SER A 56 6.47 -6.06 22.92
C SER A 56 5.20 -6.73 23.47
N MET A 57 4.02 -6.24 23.08
CA MET A 57 2.75 -6.83 23.49
C MET A 57 2.58 -8.24 22.94
N LEU A 58 2.82 -8.44 21.64
CA LEU A 58 2.71 -9.75 20.99
C LEU A 58 3.71 -10.75 21.58
N ALA A 59 4.97 -10.37 21.75
CA ALA A 59 5.98 -11.23 22.37
C ALA A 59 5.56 -11.68 23.77
N LYS A 60 5.07 -10.76 24.60
CA LYS A 60 4.57 -11.07 25.95
C LYS A 60 3.38 -12.05 25.90
N ARG A 61 2.39 -11.81 25.04
CA ARG A 61 1.19 -12.66 24.94
C ARG A 61 1.50 -14.04 24.36
N ARG A 62 2.48 -14.17 23.47
CA ARG A 62 2.98 -15.47 22.99
C ARG A 62 3.53 -16.32 24.14
N THR A 63 4.40 -15.75 24.98
CA THR A 63 4.96 -16.46 26.14
C THR A 63 3.88 -16.87 27.14
N GLU A 64 2.90 -16.01 27.41
CA GLU A 64 1.77 -16.34 28.29
C GLU A 64 0.90 -17.47 27.71
N ALA A 65 0.63 -17.45 26.39
CA ALA A 65 -0.12 -18.51 25.73
C ALA A 65 0.62 -19.85 25.79
N GLU A 66 1.93 -19.85 25.56
CA GLU A 66 2.78 -21.04 25.66
C GLU A 66 2.71 -21.67 27.06
N ALA A 67 2.80 -20.84 28.11
CA ALA A 67 2.70 -21.28 29.50
C ALA A 67 1.32 -21.89 29.84
N MET A 68 0.27 -21.56 29.08
CA MET A 68 -1.08 -22.09 29.23
C MET A 68 -1.38 -23.28 28.30
N GLY A 69 -0.42 -23.73 27.50
CA GLY A 69 -0.62 -24.79 26.51
C GLY A 69 -1.44 -24.35 25.28
N VAL A 70 -1.56 -23.04 25.06
CA VAL A 70 -2.21 -22.46 23.86
C VAL A 70 -1.13 -22.19 22.81
N ASN A 71 -1.41 -22.51 21.55
CA ASN A 71 -0.48 -22.25 20.46
C ASN A 71 -0.14 -20.73 20.40
N PRO A 72 1.14 -20.33 20.53
CA PRO A 72 1.53 -18.91 20.48
C PRO A 72 1.15 -18.21 19.18
N GLN A 73 1.07 -18.95 18.07
CA GLN A 73 0.65 -18.38 16.79
C GLN A 73 -0.82 -17.99 16.78
N LEU A 74 -1.70 -18.80 17.40
CA LEU A 74 -3.13 -18.52 17.48
C LEU A 74 -3.40 -17.18 18.17
N ILE A 75 -2.79 -16.95 19.34
CA ILE A 75 -3.01 -15.69 20.06
C ILE A 75 -2.45 -14.48 19.30
N GLU A 76 -1.32 -14.66 18.61
CA GLU A 76 -0.76 -13.61 17.77
C GLU A 76 -1.69 -13.26 16.62
N ASP A 77 -2.24 -14.25 15.91
CA ASP A 77 -3.15 -14.05 14.79
C ASP A 77 -4.43 -13.33 15.23
N LEU A 78 -5.02 -13.73 16.35
CA LEU A 78 -6.17 -13.07 16.95
C LEU A 78 -5.87 -11.61 17.32
N LEU A 79 -4.75 -11.36 18.01
CA LEU A 79 -4.34 -10.01 18.40
C LEU A 79 -4.06 -9.13 17.18
N ARG A 80 -3.41 -9.66 16.15
CA ARG A 80 -3.16 -8.93 14.90
C ARG A 80 -4.46 -8.61 14.17
N ARG A 81 -5.43 -9.53 14.10
CA ARG A 81 -6.75 -9.27 13.52
C ARG A 81 -7.52 -8.21 14.29
N MET A 82 -7.49 -8.26 15.62
CA MET A 82 -8.11 -7.24 16.48
C MET A 82 -7.46 -5.87 16.32
N MET A 83 -6.13 -5.79 16.22
CA MET A 83 -5.44 -4.51 15.98
C MET A 83 -5.78 -3.92 14.61
N ARG A 84 -5.90 -4.74 13.56
CA ARG A 84 -6.35 -4.26 12.24
C ARG A 84 -7.75 -3.65 12.30
N GLU A 85 -8.66 -4.27 13.04
CA GLU A 85 -10.01 -3.72 13.27
C GLU A 85 -9.95 -2.34 13.94
N SER A 86 -9.10 -2.22 14.97
CA SER A 86 -8.88 -0.98 15.71
C SER A 86 -8.42 0.17 14.78
N TYR A 87 -7.48 -0.10 13.88
CA TYR A 87 -6.99 0.91 12.93
C TYR A 87 -8.03 1.40 11.93
N ALA A 88 -8.95 0.54 11.52
CA ALA A 88 -10.04 0.94 10.63
C ALA A 88 -11.07 1.81 11.37
N SER A 89 -11.44 1.42 12.60
CA SER A 89 -12.40 2.17 13.42
C SER A 89 -11.89 3.53 13.92
N GLU A 90 -10.56 3.70 14.06
CA GLU A 90 -9.97 4.97 14.49
C GLU A 90 -10.09 6.07 13.41
N ASN A 91 -10.28 5.71 12.13
CA ASN A 91 -10.55 6.69 11.07
C ASN A 91 -11.87 7.44 11.27
N ASP A 92 -12.83 6.88 12.00
CA ASP A 92 -14.15 7.49 12.21
C ASP A 92 -14.13 8.60 13.28
N VAL A 93 -13.08 8.67 14.11
CA VAL A 93 -12.96 9.61 15.24
C VAL A 93 -12.22 10.90 14.84
N GLY A 94 -11.58 10.91 13.67
CA GLY A 94 -10.76 12.01 13.17
C GLY A 94 -9.30 11.95 13.67
N PHE A 95 -8.45 12.82 13.12
CA PHE A 95 -7.03 12.91 13.44
C PHE A 95 -6.66 14.30 13.97
N LYS A 96 -5.59 14.38 14.77
CA LYS A 96 -5.05 15.67 15.19
C LYS A 96 -4.64 16.49 13.97
N ARG A 97 -5.10 17.74 13.94
CA ARG A 97 -4.60 18.76 13.02
C ARG A 97 -3.23 19.24 13.47
N VAL A 98 -2.17 18.90 12.72
CA VAL A 98 -0.80 19.30 13.07
C VAL A 98 -0.56 20.80 12.86
N ASN A 99 -1.08 21.37 11.76
CA ASN A 99 -0.94 22.80 11.46
C ASN A 99 -2.32 23.50 11.49
N PRO A 100 -2.74 24.08 12.63
CA PRO A 100 -4.05 24.71 12.77
C PRO A 100 -4.27 25.95 11.92
N ASP A 101 -3.19 26.64 11.57
CA ASP A 101 -3.21 27.93 10.86
C ASP A 101 -3.04 27.77 9.35
N LEU A 102 -2.95 26.51 8.87
CA LEU A 102 -2.89 26.23 7.44
C LEU A 102 -4.18 26.71 6.77
N GLY A 103 -4.02 27.41 5.65
CA GLY A 103 -5.12 27.66 4.72
C GLY A 103 -5.73 26.37 4.16
N PRO A 104 -6.76 26.50 3.31
CA PRO A 104 -7.40 25.36 2.65
C PRO A 104 -6.39 24.48 1.90
N VAL A 105 -6.61 23.17 1.95
CA VAL A 105 -5.89 22.18 1.14
C VAL A 105 -6.67 21.97 -0.15
N VAL A 106 -6.07 22.31 -1.28
CA VAL A 106 -6.68 22.11 -2.60
C VAL A 106 -6.12 20.84 -3.22
N ILE A 107 -6.98 19.92 -3.66
CA ILE A 107 -6.57 18.68 -4.29
C ILE A 107 -6.99 18.71 -5.75
N VAL A 108 -5.99 18.82 -6.63
CA VAL A 108 -6.15 18.76 -8.08
C VAL A 108 -6.28 17.30 -8.50
N GLY A 109 -7.40 16.95 -9.14
CA GLY A 109 -7.79 15.54 -9.36
C GLY A 109 -8.35 14.87 -8.12
N GLY A 110 -8.90 15.67 -7.18
CA GLY A 110 -9.41 15.18 -5.92
C GLY A 110 -10.68 14.32 -6.01
N ALA A 111 -11.41 14.33 -7.13
CA ALA A 111 -12.51 13.37 -7.36
C ALA A 111 -11.99 12.00 -7.81
N GLY A 112 -10.71 11.88 -8.16
CA GLY A 112 -10.04 10.62 -8.43
C GLY A 112 -9.88 9.75 -7.18
N LYS A 113 -9.60 8.46 -7.35
CA LYS A 113 -9.57 7.50 -6.23
C LYS A 113 -8.52 7.86 -5.16
N LEU A 114 -7.28 8.13 -5.58
CA LEU A 114 -6.19 8.46 -4.64
C LEU A 114 -6.33 9.88 -4.09
N GLY A 115 -6.71 10.85 -4.93
CA GLY A 115 -7.02 12.22 -4.52
C GLY A 115 -8.14 12.26 -3.49
N GLY A 116 -9.20 11.48 -3.68
CA GLY A 116 -10.33 11.35 -2.75
C GLY A 116 -9.95 10.74 -1.41
N LEU A 117 -9.04 9.74 -1.40
CA LEU A 117 -8.48 9.19 -0.16
C LEU A 117 -7.76 10.28 0.65
N PHE A 118 -6.89 11.07 0.01
CA PHE A 118 -6.20 12.17 0.69
C PHE A 118 -7.17 13.29 1.10
N ALA A 119 -8.20 13.59 0.29
CA ALA A 119 -9.25 14.54 0.65
C ALA A 119 -9.95 14.12 1.95
N GLN A 120 -10.29 12.84 2.07
CA GLN A 120 -10.90 12.28 3.27
C GLN A 120 -9.95 12.38 4.48
N LEU A 121 -8.67 12.03 4.31
CA LEU A 121 -7.68 12.10 5.40
C LEU A 121 -7.46 13.53 5.91
N PHE A 122 -7.35 14.52 5.01
CA PHE A 122 -7.26 15.93 5.39
C PHE A 122 -8.54 16.42 6.09
N THR A 123 -9.71 16.03 5.58
CA THR A 123 -11.01 16.39 6.20
C THR A 123 -11.13 15.80 7.61
N LEU A 124 -10.80 14.51 7.78
CA LEU A 124 -10.77 13.84 9.08
C LEU A 124 -9.76 14.46 10.04
N SER A 125 -8.73 15.13 9.51
CA SER A 125 -7.74 15.86 10.31
C SER A 125 -8.15 17.31 10.61
N GLY A 126 -9.36 17.74 10.21
CA GLY A 126 -9.88 19.08 10.47
C GLY A 126 -9.36 20.19 9.56
N TYR A 127 -8.78 19.86 8.41
CA TYR A 127 -8.44 20.84 7.37
C TYR A 127 -9.65 21.14 6.48
N GLU A 128 -9.79 22.38 6.02
CA GLU A 128 -10.70 22.71 4.93
C GLU A 128 -10.13 22.13 3.64
N VAL A 129 -10.92 21.32 2.92
CA VAL A 129 -10.51 20.70 1.66
C VAL A 129 -11.34 21.26 0.51
N ARG A 130 -10.66 21.63 -0.57
CA ARG A 130 -11.29 22.04 -1.84
C ARG A 130 -10.82 21.10 -2.94
N ILE A 131 -11.73 20.77 -3.85
CA ILE A 131 -11.43 19.89 -4.99
C ILE A 131 -11.38 20.75 -6.24
N LEU A 132 -10.34 20.54 -7.06
CA LEU A 132 -10.23 21.10 -8.39
C LEU A 132 -10.09 19.93 -9.37
N ASP A 133 -11.13 19.63 -10.12
CA ASP A 133 -11.12 18.55 -11.10
C ASP A 133 -11.19 19.08 -12.54
N GLN A 134 -11.32 18.18 -13.51
CA GLN A 134 -11.25 18.47 -14.94
C GLN A 134 -12.22 19.57 -15.43
N ASP A 135 -13.37 19.71 -14.78
CA ASP A 135 -14.44 20.64 -15.17
C ASP A 135 -14.43 21.95 -14.36
N ASP A 136 -13.49 22.09 -13.40
CA ASP A 136 -13.45 23.21 -12.45
C ASP A 136 -12.44 24.30 -12.82
N TRP A 137 -11.73 24.16 -13.94
CA TRP A 137 -10.62 25.05 -14.29
C TRP A 137 -11.03 26.50 -14.53
N ASP A 138 -12.28 26.76 -14.93
CA ASP A 138 -12.80 28.12 -15.07
C ASP A 138 -12.92 28.84 -13.72
N ASN A 139 -12.93 28.09 -12.61
CA ASN A 139 -13.00 28.58 -11.24
C ASN A 139 -11.69 28.33 -10.45
N ALA A 140 -10.61 27.98 -11.14
CA ALA A 140 -9.33 27.60 -10.52
C ALA A 140 -8.79 28.69 -9.58
N ASP A 141 -8.83 29.95 -10.01
CA ASP A 141 -8.34 31.09 -9.21
C ASP A 141 -9.09 31.23 -7.89
N ALA A 142 -10.41 31.00 -7.88
CA ALA A 142 -11.21 31.09 -6.66
C ALA A 142 -10.97 29.91 -5.73
N LEU A 143 -10.81 28.69 -6.28
CA LEU A 143 -10.54 27.49 -5.50
C LEU A 143 -9.16 27.53 -4.84
N LEU A 144 -8.16 28.01 -5.58
CA LEU A 144 -6.76 28.12 -5.14
C LEU A 144 -6.49 29.36 -4.27
N LYS A 145 -7.47 30.27 -4.16
CA LYS A 145 -7.34 31.46 -3.34
C LYS A 145 -7.08 31.10 -1.87
N ASP A 146 -6.03 31.70 -1.30
CA ASP A 146 -5.60 31.52 0.09
C ASP A 146 -5.20 30.08 0.45
N ALA A 147 -4.99 29.21 -0.56
CA ALA A 147 -4.58 27.83 -0.34
C ALA A 147 -3.28 27.76 0.48
N GLY A 148 -3.29 26.92 1.51
CA GLY A 148 -2.10 26.60 2.30
C GLY A 148 -1.29 25.45 1.71
N ALA A 149 -1.97 24.54 0.99
CA ALA A 149 -1.34 23.46 0.25
C ALA A 149 -2.13 23.11 -1.01
N VAL A 150 -1.42 22.74 -2.09
CA VAL A 150 -1.98 22.25 -3.35
C VAL A 150 -1.39 20.86 -3.63
N VAL A 151 -2.26 19.85 -3.67
CA VAL A 151 -1.90 18.45 -3.92
C VAL A 151 -2.30 18.08 -5.35
N VAL A 152 -1.34 17.66 -6.16
CA VAL A 152 -1.56 17.19 -7.54
C VAL A 152 -1.70 15.67 -7.55
N SER A 153 -2.91 15.19 -7.85
CA SER A 153 -3.28 13.76 -7.93
C SER A 153 -4.03 13.46 -9.23
N VAL A 154 -3.38 13.73 -10.35
CA VAL A 154 -3.91 13.50 -11.71
C VAL A 154 -3.11 12.39 -12.41
N PRO A 155 -3.57 11.86 -13.56
CA PRO A 155 -2.79 10.90 -14.35
C PRO A 155 -1.38 11.41 -14.68
N ILE A 156 -0.41 10.50 -14.72
CA ILE A 156 1.02 10.82 -14.86
C ILE A 156 1.25 11.61 -16.15
N GLU A 157 0.68 11.16 -17.27
CA GLU A 157 0.76 11.83 -18.58
C GLU A 157 0.29 13.31 -18.58
N ARG A 158 -0.59 13.69 -17.63
CA ARG A 158 -1.17 15.04 -17.53
C ARG A 158 -0.50 15.91 -16.47
N THR A 159 0.30 15.31 -15.60
CA THR A 159 0.77 15.97 -14.36
C THR A 159 1.57 17.22 -14.68
N GLU A 160 2.56 17.15 -15.57
CA GLU A 160 3.38 18.31 -15.93
C GLU A 160 2.56 19.45 -16.55
N ALA A 161 1.61 19.11 -17.44
CA ALA A 161 0.74 20.09 -18.08
C ALA A 161 -0.22 20.75 -17.07
N VAL A 162 -0.74 19.98 -16.12
CA VAL A 162 -1.58 20.49 -15.02
C VAL A 162 -0.79 21.41 -14.12
N ILE A 163 0.42 21.03 -13.71
CA ILE A 163 1.31 21.87 -12.89
C ILE A 163 1.60 23.20 -13.60
N GLN A 164 1.88 23.17 -14.91
CA GLN A 164 2.15 24.38 -15.70
C GLN A 164 0.91 25.27 -15.89
N ARG A 165 -0.30 24.69 -15.84
CA ARG A 165 -1.57 25.41 -15.95
C ARG A 165 -2.00 26.07 -14.65
N LEU A 166 -1.43 25.68 -13.51
CA LEU A 166 -1.79 26.27 -12.22
C LEU A 166 -1.56 27.79 -12.24
N PRO A 167 -2.52 28.59 -11.73
CA PRO A 167 -2.29 30.02 -11.53
C PRO A 167 -1.17 30.23 -10.50
N GLN A 168 -0.68 31.47 -10.41
CA GLN A 168 0.35 31.82 -9.46
C GLN A 168 -0.14 31.58 -8.03
N LEU A 169 0.45 30.58 -7.37
CA LEU A 169 0.17 30.27 -5.96
C LEU A 169 0.86 31.28 -5.04
N ASN A 170 0.30 31.46 -3.84
CA ASN A 170 0.95 32.22 -2.78
C ASN A 170 2.35 31.66 -2.49
N PRO A 171 3.40 32.48 -2.29
CA PRO A 171 4.77 31.99 -2.06
C PRO A 171 4.92 31.04 -0.87
N ASP A 172 4.05 31.15 0.13
CA ASP A 172 4.06 30.27 1.32
C ASP A 172 3.20 29.00 1.14
N CYS A 173 2.48 28.87 0.02
CA CYS A 173 1.65 27.71 -0.27
C CYS A 173 2.54 26.51 -0.61
N LEU A 174 2.31 25.38 0.04
CA LEU A 174 3.00 24.13 -0.32
C LEU A 174 2.45 23.57 -1.64
N LEU A 175 3.31 23.32 -2.62
CA LEU A 175 2.95 22.55 -3.82
C LEU A 175 3.52 21.12 -3.72
N LEU A 176 2.66 20.12 -3.87
CA LEU A 176 3.07 18.72 -3.83
C LEU A 176 2.34 17.83 -4.84
N ASP A 177 2.92 16.68 -5.16
CA ASP A 177 2.33 15.66 -6.01
C ASP A 177 2.26 14.29 -5.33
N LEU A 178 1.35 13.43 -5.82
CA LEU A 178 1.18 12.03 -5.39
C LEU A 178 1.49 11.01 -6.50
N THR A 179 2.20 11.41 -7.55
CA THR A 179 2.38 10.56 -8.74
C THR A 179 3.32 9.37 -8.48
N SER A 180 3.35 8.39 -9.38
CA SER A 180 4.22 7.21 -9.25
C SER A 180 5.63 7.38 -9.82
N ILE A 181 5.94 8.53 -10.42
CA ILE A 181 7.29 8.94 -10.87
C ILE A 181 7.66 10.26 -10.20
N LYS A 182 8.93 10.57 -9.96
CA LYS A 182 9.28 11.74 -9.14
C LYS A 182 10.13 12.77 -9.86
N GLN A 183 11.01 12.38 -10.79
CA GLN A 183 11.92 13.36 -11.42
C GLN A 183 11.16 14.43 -12.22
N ALA A 184 10.32 14.03 -13.18
CA ALA A 184 9.63 14.96 -14.05
C ALA A 184 8.59 15.83 -13.29
N PRO A 185 7.69 15.26 -12.45
CA PRO A 185 6.75 16.06 -11.65
C PRO A 185 7.45 17.04 -10.69
N LEU A 186 8.49 16.59 -9.98
CA LEU A 186 9.20 17.45 -9.03
C LEU A 186 9.89 18.61 -9.74
N ALA A 187 10.53 18.35 -10.88
CA ALA A 187 11.14 19.40 -11.71
C ALA A 187 10.11 20.40 -12.24
N ALA A 188 8.94 19.93 -12.68
CA ALA A 188 7.85 20.78 -13.12
C ALA A 188 7.33 21.68 -11.98
N MET A 189 7.13 21.12 -10.78
CA MET A 189 6.69 21.88 -9.60
C MET A 189 7.73 22.94 -9.19
N LEU A 190 9.02 22.57 -9.13
CA LEU A 190 10.11 23.49 -8.78
C LEU A 190 10.24 24.67 -9.74
N LYS A 191 9.85 24.47 -11.00
CA LYS A 191 9.83 25.52 -12.04
C LYS A 191 8.59 26.40 -11.95
N ALA A 192 7.43 25.81 -11.68
CA ALA A 192 6.15 26.51 -11.64
C ALA A 192 5.94 27.32 -10.35
N HIS A 193 6.57 26.91 -9.24
CA HIS A 193 6.34 27.49 -7.93
C HIS A 193 7.65 27.90 -7.23
N PRO A 194 7.79 29.17 -6.77
CA PRO A 194 8.99 29.64 -6.09
C PRO A 194 9.12 29.19 -4.63
N GLY A 195 8.02 28.82 -3.98
CA GLY A 195 7.97 28.46 -2.56
C GLY A 195 8.21 26.96 -2.27
N PRO A 196 7.62 26.43 -1.18
CA PRO A 196 7.80 25.05 -0.75
C PRO A 196 7.29 24.02 -1.76
N VAL A 197 8.13 23.03 -2.05
CA VAL A 197 7.82 21.95 -3.00
C VAL A 197 8.19 20.59 -2.44
N LEU A 198 7.26 19.64 -2.53
CA LEU A 198 7.43 18.27 -2.02
C LEU A 198 6.89 17.23 -3.00
N GLY A 199 7.67 16.20 -3.33
CA GLY A 199 7.17 15.03 -4.05
C GLY A 199 6.84 13.89 -3.11
N LEU A 200 5.65 13.30 -3.24
CA LEU A 200 5.27 12.09 -2.50
C LEU A 200 4.89 10.96 -3.46
N HIS A 201 5.17 9.72 -3.06
CA HIS A 201 4.62 8.54 -3.71
C HIS A 201 4.04 7.59 -2.65
N PRO A 202 2.71 7.57 -2.49
CA PRO A 202 2.04 6.55 -1.69
C PRO A 202 2.23 5.16 -2.33
N MET A 203 2.91 4.25 -1.65
CA MET A 203 3.22 2.90 -2.16
C MET A 203 2.03 1.92 -2.04
N PHE A 204 0.81 2.45 -2.15
CA PHE A 204 -0.45 1.75 -1.94
C PHE A 204 -1.55 2.32 -2.82
N GLY A 205 -2.52 1.47 -3.14
CA GLY A 205 -3.72 1.86 -3.88
C GLY A 205 -4.78 2.54 -2.99
N PRO A 206 -5.84 3.07 -3.59
CA PRO A 206 -6.90 3.78 -2.87
C PRO A 206 -7.76 2.90 -1.96
N ASP A 207 -7.72 1.57 -2.13
CA ASP A 207 -8.57 0.61 -1.40
C ASP A 207 -8.02 0.26 0.01
N VAL A 208 -7.04 1.01 0.52
CA VAL A 208 -6.49 0.77 1.86
C VAL A 208 -7.47 1.23 2.93
N ALA A 209 -7.82 0.31 3.85
CA ALA A 209 -8.68 0.62 4.98
C ALA A 209 -8.03 1.57 6.01
N SER A 210 -6.69 1.64 6.05
CA SER A 210 -5.93 2.52 6.94
C SER A 210 -4.50 2.69 6.40
N LEU A 211 -3.88 3.83 6.71
CA LEU A 211 -2.46 4.07 6.41
C LEU A 211 -1.50 3.37 7.37
N ALA A 212 -2.00 2.68 8.40
CA ALA A 212 -1.17 1.91 9.31
C ALA A 212 -0.28 0.91 8.56
N LYS A 213 1.05 1.04 8.75
CA LYS A 213 2.10 0.21 8.12
C LYS A 213 2.29 0.43 6.63
N GLN A 214 1.54 1.34 6.01
CA GLN A 214 1.76 1.73 4.63
C GLN A 214 3.01 2.59 4.50
N VAL A 215 3.64 2.58 3.33
CA VAL A 215 4.84 3.37 3.05
C VAL A 215 4.49 4.53 2.12
N VAL A 216 5.01 5.71 2.42
CA VAL A 216 5.01 6.87 1.53
C VAL A 216 6.45 7.25 1.29
N VAL A 217 6.88 7.25 0.02
CA VAL A 217 8.21 7.75 -0.35
C VAL A 217 8.18 9.27 -0.40
N VAL A 218 9.19 9.90 0.18
CA VAL A 218 9.34 11.35 0.31
C VAL A 218 10.53 11.78 -0.55
N CYS A 219 10.27 12.65 -1.53
CA CYS A 219 11.29 13.26 -2.36
C CYS A 219 11.27 14.78 -2.14
N HIS A 220 12.25 15.29 -1.40
CA HIS A 220 12.34 16.71 -1.07
C HIS A 220 12.61 17.58 -2.31
N GLY A 221 11.87 18.68 -2.44
CA GLY A 221 12.05 19.69 -3.48
C GLY A 221 12.73 20.94 -2.94
N ARG A 222 11.94 21.84 -2.33
CA ARG A 222 12.40 23.14 -1.81
C ARG A 222 11.73 23.46 -0.48
N ASP A 223 12.45 24.15 0.41
CA ASP A 223 11.98 24.68 1.70
C ASP A 223 11.40 23.62 2.64
N GLU A 224 12.21 22.60 2.94
CA GLU A 224 11.80 21.43 3.72
C GLU A 224 11.16 21.76 5.09
N ALA A 225 11.66 22.81 5.75
CA ALA A 225 11.12 23.26 7.02
C ALA A 225 9.63 23.65 6.95
N ALA A 226 9.14 24.12 5.79
CA ALA A 226 7.77 24.61 5.64
C ALA A 226 6.72 23.50 5.59
N TYR A 227 7.10 22.25 5.28
CA TYR A 227 6.17 21.12 5.13
C TYR A 227 6.40 19.98 6.13
N GLN A 228 7.22 20.18 7.16
CA GLN A 228 7.41 19.20 8.24
C GLN A 228 6.10 18.84 8.94
N TRP A 229 5.15 19.79 9.02
CA TRP A 229 3.82 19.54 9.56
C TRP A 229 3.08 18.45 8.78
N LEU A 230 3.25 18.38 7.45
CA LEU A 230 2.60 17.40 6.60
C LEU A 230 3.24 16.02 6.75
N LEU A 231 4.57 15.95 6.84
CA LEU A 231 5.28 14.70 7.12
C LEU A 231 4.84 14.11 8.48
N GLN A 232 4.75 14.96 9.51
CA GLN A 232 4.21 14.58 10.81
C GLN A 232 2.74 14.15 10.71
N GLN A 233 1.91 14.85 9.92
CA GLN A 233 0.51 14.50 9.70
C GLN A 233 0.37 13.11 9.07
N ILE A 234 1.17 12.79 8.05
CA ILE A 234 1.18 11.48 7.39
C ILE A 234 1.60 10.37 8.37
N GLN A 235 2.55 10.64 9.27
CA GLN A 235 2.92 9.72 10.33
C GLN A 235 1.78 9.51 11.35
N ILE A 236 1.02 10.57 11.68
CA ILE A 236 -0.16 10.47 12.56
C ILE A 236 -1.22 9.55 11.95
N TRP A 237 -1.43 9.65 10.62
CA TRP A 237 -2.30 8.73 9.88
C TRP A 237 -1.81 7.27 9.93
N GLY A 238 -0.56 7.03 10.33
CA GLY A 238 0.00 5.69 10.59
C GLY A 238 0.97 5.20 9.51
N ALA A 239 1.23 6.01 8.48
CA ALA A 239 2.18 5.69 7.43
C ALA A 239 3.63 5.81 7.91
N ARG A 240 4.51 5.03 7.29
CA ARG A 240 5.96 5.14 7.40
C ARG A 240 6.48 5.97 6.25
N LEU A 241 7.32 6.95 6.57
CA LEU A 241 8.02 7.74 5.57
C LEU A 241 9.33 7.06 5.22
N HIS A 242 9.65 7.05 3.92
CA HIS A 242 10.96 6.64 3.42
C HIS A 242 11.49 7.76 2.52
N GLU A 243 12.61 8.36 2.90
CA GLU A 243 13.22 9.44 2.13
C GLU A 243 14.11 8.88 1.02
N ALA A 244 14.00 9.47 -0.16
CA ALA A 244 14.85 9.18 -1.31
C ALA A 244 14.93 10.40 -2.22
N THR A 245 16.03 10.55 -2.96
CA THR A 245 16.05 11.52 -4.07
C THR A 245 15.08 11.08 -5.18
N ALA A 246 14.57 12.02 -5.96
CA ALA A 246 13.69 11.69 -7.09
C ALA A 246 14.35 10.72 -8.09
N SER A 247 15.68 10.85 -8.29
CA SER A 247 16.46 9.94 -9.14
C SER A 247 16.53 8.52 -8.56
N GLU A 248 16.89 8.37 -7.27
CA GLU A 248 16.94 7.05 -6.62
C GLU A 248 15.57 6.37 -6.63
N HIS A 249 14.51 7.14 -6.34
CA HIS A 249 13.14 6.66 -6.39
C HIS A 249 12.79 6.10 -7.77
N ASP A 250 12.97 6.87 -8.84
CA ASP A 250 12.59 6.44 -10.19
C ASP A 250 13.44 5.25 -10.65
N GLN A 251 14.73 5.24 -10.33
CA GLN A 251 15.62 4.10 -10.61
C GLN A 251 15.13 2.81 -9.90
N ALA A 252 14.67 2.91 -8.67
CA ALA A 252 14.09 1.79 -7.94
C ALA A 252 12.74 1.34 -8.54
N MET A 253 11.85 2.29 -8.85
CA MET A 253 10.52 1.99 -9.41
C MET A 253 10.59 1.35 -10.80
N GLN A 254 11.67 1.56 -11.54
CA GLN A 254 11.92 0.83 -12.79
C GLN A 254 11.95 -0.69 -12.59
N LEU A 255 12.54 -1.18 -11.51
CA LEU A 255 12.60 -2.62 -11.19
C LEU A 255 11.34 -3.08 -10.44
N VAL A 256 10.90 -2.29 -9.45
CA VAL A 256 9.80 -2.66 -8.55
C VAL A 256 8.44 -2.63 -9.25
N GLN A 257 8.19 -1.63 -10.10
CA GLN A 257 6.90 -1.42 -10.76
C GLN A 257 6.98 -1.71 -12.25
N ALA A 258 7.75 -0.94 -13.03
CA ALA A 258 7.69 -0.98 -14.49
C ALA A 258 8.02 -2.38 -15.05
N MET A 259 9.16 -2.94 -14.65
CA MET A 259 9.58 -4.28 -15.08
C MET A 259 8.61 -5.36 -14.58
N ARG A 260 8.20 -5.30 -13.32
CA ARG A 260 7.27 -6.27 -12.73
C ARG A 260 5.92 -6.28 -13.46
N HIS A 261 5.34 -5.12 -13.71
CA HIS A 261 4.07 -4.98 -14.42
C HIS A 261 4.19 -5.40 -15.89
N PHE A 262 5.28 -5.04 -16.57
CA PHE A 262 5.50 -5.46 -17.94
C PHE A 262 5.62 -6.99 -18.07
N THR A 263 6.36 -7.65 -17.17
CA THR A 263 6.46 -9.12 -17.15
C THR A 263 5.09 -9.78 -16.90
N ALA A 264 4.30 -9.27 -15.95
CA ALA A 264 2.95 -9.78 -15.70
C ALA A 264 2.01 -9.55 -16.89
N PHE A 265 2.11 -8.40 -17.56
CA PHE A 265 1.38 -8.10 -18.79
C PHE A 265 1.73 -9.10 -19.91
N VAL A 266 3.03 -9.33 -20.16
CA VAL A 266 3.50 -10.28 -21.19
C VAL A 266 3.04 -11.70 -20.86
N TYR A 267 3.12 -12.14 -19.61
CA TYR A 267 2.66 -13.47 -19.21
C TYR A 267 1.14 -13.63 -19.38
N GLY A 268 0.34 -12.64 -18.96
CA GLY A 268 -1.10 -12.65 -19.20
C GLY A 268 -1.46 -12.64 -20.70
N LEU A 269 -0.72 -11.88 -21.52
CA LEU A 269 -0.86 -11.90 -22.98
C LEU A 269 -0.53 -13.27 -23.57
N HIS A 270 0.50 -13.95 -23.05
CA HIS A 270 0.86 -15.30 -23.45
C HIS A 270 -0.25 -16.30 -23.11
N LEU A 271 -0.75 -16.33 -21.86
CA LEU A 271 -1.88 -17.19 -21.46
C LEU A 271 -3.10 -17.00 -22.36
N LYS A 272 -3.43 -15.74 -22.71
CA LYS A 272 -4.53 -15.43 -23.64
C LYS A 272 -4.28 -16.01 -25.04
N ARG A 273 -3.05 -15.92 -25.55
CA ARG A 273 -2.68 -16.42 -26.89
C ARG A 273 -2.61 -17.94 -26.97
N GLU A 274 -2.25 -18.60 -25.88
CA GLU A 274 -2.29 -20.06 -25.76
C GLU A 274 -3.71 -20.61 -25.51
N HIS A 275 -4.73 -19.74 -25.48
CA HIS A 275 -6.12 -20.11 -25.18
C HIS A 275 -6.24 -20.91 -23.87
N ALA A 276 -5.46 -20.52 -22.85
CA ALA A 276 -5.47 -21.19 -21.56
C ALA A 276 -6.85 -21.09 -20.89
N ASP A 277 -7.40 -22.24 -20.50
CA ASP A 277 -8.63 -22.31 -19.69
C ASP A 277 -8.29 -22.03 -18.23
N ILE A 278 -8.61 -20.82 -17.77
CA ILE A 278 -8.32 -20.38 -16.40
C ILE A 278 -9.07 -21.23 -15.37
N GLU A 279 -10.30 -21.66 -15.64
CA GLU A 279 -11.05 -22.49 -14.69
C GLU A 279 -10.37 -23.85 -14.52
N GLN A 280 -9.97 -24.46 -15.63
CA GLN A 280 -9.23 -25.72 -15.62
C GLN A 280 -7.88 -25.58 -14.92
N LEU A 281 -7.11 -24.53 -15.20
CA LEU A 281 -5.83 -24.27 -14.52
C LEU A 281 -6.02 -24.14 -13.01
N LEU A 282 -7.08 -23.46 -12.56
CA LEU A 282 -7.39 -23.29 -11.15
C LEU A 282 -7.78 -24.61 -10.46
N GLN A 283 -8.38 -25.56 -11.17
CA GLN A 283 -8.69 -26.89 -10.63
C GLN A 283 -7.43 -27.74 -10.38
N PHE A 284 -6.37 -27.53 -11.17
CA PHE A 284 -5.08 -28.20 -10.99
C PHE A 284 -4.08 -27.40 -10.13
N SER A 285 -4.47 -26.22 -9.67
CA SER A 285 -3.58 -25.32 -8.92
C SER A 285 -3.61 -25.58 -7.42
N SER A 286 -2.44 -25.79 -6.82
CA SER A 286 -2.28 -25.64 -5.38
C SER A 286 -2.53 -24.18 -4.95
N PRO A 287 -2.70 -23.87 -3.65
CA PRO A 287 -2.94 -22.51 -3.18
C PRO A 287 -1.90 -21.48 -3.67
N ILE A 288 -0.61 -21.86 -3.76
CA ILE A 288 0.45 -20.97 -4.26
C ILE A 288 0.29 -20.67 -5.76
N TYR A 289 0.04 -21.68 -6.60
CA TYR A 289 -0.12 -21.46 -8.05
C TYR A 289 -1.37 -20.64 -8.37
N ARG A 290 -2.43 -20.84 -7.59
CA ARG A 290 -3.62 -19.97 -7.68
C ARG A 290 -3.30 -18.54 -7.29
N LEU A 291 -2.49 -18.32 -6.26
CA LEU A 291 -2.06 -16.98 -5.87
C LEU A 291 -1.21 -16.34 -6.97
N GLU A 292 -0.27 -17.06 -7.58
CA GLU A 292 0.54 -16.57 -8.70
C GLU A 292 -0.35 -16.14 -9.89
N LEU A 293 -1.32 -16.96 -10.29
CA LEU A 293 -2.30 -16.59 -11.32
C LEU A 293 -3.14 -15.38 -10.91
N ALA A 294 -3.58 -15.29 -9.66
CA ALA A 294 -4.33 -14.14 -9.17
C ALA A 294 -3.49 -12.84 -9.20
N MET A 295 -2.19 -12.92 -8.90
CA MET A 295 -1.27 -11.77 -8.96
C MET A 295 -1.06 -11.25 -10.38
N VAL A 296 -1.12 -12.13 -11.38
CA VAL A 296 -1.14 -11.74 -12.80
C VAL A 296 -2.51 -11.18 -13.19
N GLY A 297 -3.58 -11.91 -12.89
CA GLY A 297 -4.94 -11.57 -13.30
C GLY A 297 -5.42 -10.23 -12.76
N ARG A 298 -5.10 -9.90 -11.50
CA ARG A 298 -5.48 -8.62 -10.87
C ARG A 298 -4.90 -7.39 -11.57
N LEU A 299 -3.83 -7.55 -12.37
CA LEU A 299 -3.29 -6.46 -13.18
C LEU A 299 -4.34 -5.97 -14.19
N PHE A 300 -5.06 -6.89 -14.83
CA PHE A 300 -6.02 -6.61 -15.90
C PHE A 300 -7.39 -6.12 -15.39
N ALA A 301 -7.60 -6.10 -14.06
CA ALA A 301 -8.78 -5.52 -13.42
C ALA A 301 -8.61 -4.02 -13.08
N GLN A 302 -7.45 -3.45 -13.39
CA GLN A 302 -7.10 -2.06 -13.11
C GLN A 302 -7.03 -1.23 -14.39
N ASP A 303 -6.80 0.07 -14.27
CA ASP A 303 -6.75 0.99 -15.40
C ASP A 303 -5.49 0.75 -16.27
N PRO A 304 -5.64 0.40 -17.57
CA PRO A 304 -4.50 0.17 -18.45
C PRO A 304 -3.66 1.44 -18.69
N SER A 305 -4.26 2.63 -18.65
CA SER A 305 -3.54 3.90 -18.88
C SER A 305 -2.48 4.16 -17.80
N LEU A 306 -2.80 3.87 -16.54
CA LEU A 306 -1.87 3.98 -15.42
C LEU A 306 -0.62 3.11 -15.63
N TYR A 307 -0.80 1.86 -16.07
CA TYR A 307 0.33 0.96 -16.31
C TYR A 307 1.14 1.34 -17.55
N ALA A 308 0.46 1.82 -18.60
CA ALA A 308 1.15 2.38 -19.76
C ALA A 308 2.02 3.56 -19.31
N ASP A 309 1.48 4.52 -18.57
CA ASP A 309 2.25 5.66 -18.09
C ASP A 309 3.45 5.25 -17.23
N ILE A 310 3.27 4.36 -16.26
CA ILE A 310 4.37 3.89 -15.40
C ILE A 310 5.49 3.22 -16.21
N ILE A 311 5.12 2.39 -17.20
CA ILE A 311 6.08 1.64 -18.01
C ILE A 311 6.79 2.56 -19.00
N PHE A 312 6.03 3.42 -19.70
CA PHE A 312 6.54 4.25 -20.79
C PHE A 312 7.21 5.56 -20.31
N ALA A 313 6.91 6.03 -19.09
CA ALA A 313 7.59 7.20 -18.52
C ALA A 313 9.06 6.93 -18.14
N GLN A 314 9.52 5.68 -18.13
CA GLN A 314 10.89 5.37 -17.78
C GLN A 314 11.86 5.67 -18.94
N PRO A 315 12.90 6.52 -18.72
CA PRO A 315 13.82 6.95 -19.80
C PRO A 315 14.47 5.80 -20.59
N ASP A 316 14.65 4.64 -19.94
CA ASP A 316 15.30 3.45 -20.51
C ASP A 316 14.38 2.22 -20.57
N ALA A 317 13.05 2.40 -20.59
CA ALA A 317 12.09 1.29 -20.56
C ALA A 317 12.39 0.20 -21.60
N LEU A 318 12.67 0.63 -22.84
CA LEU A 318 12.97 -0.26 -23.96
C LEU A 318 14.30 -1.01 -23.77
N ALA A 319 15.37 -0.32 -23.37
CA ALA A 319 16.67 -0.95 -23.15
C ALA A 319 16.58 -2.00 -22.04
N ARG A 320 15.85 -1.70 -20.96
CA ARG A 320 15.59 -2.61 -19.84
C ARG A 320 14.80 -3.84 -20.27
N ALA A 321 13.72 -3.65 -21.04
CA ALA A 321 12.95 -4.75 -21.59
C ALA A 321 13.81 -5.66 -22.50
N ARG A 322 14.70 -5.07 -23.31
CA ARG A 322 15.67 -5.83 -24.12
C ARG A 322 16.68 -6.61 -23.27
N HIS A 323 17.20 -6.01 -22.19
CA HIS A 323 18.09 -6.72 -21.27
C HIS A 323 17.37 -7.91 -20.61
N TYR A 324 16.11 -7.74 -20.23
CA TYR A 324 15.33 -8.84 -19.67
C TYR A 324 15.07 -9.96 -20.69
N LEU A 325 14.76 -9.59 -21.94
CA LEU A 325 14.63 -10.55 -23.03
C LEU A 325 15.94 -11.32 -23.25
N ALA A 326 17.10 -10.66 -23.18
CA ALA A 326 18.39 -11.33 -23.29
C ALA A 326 18.61 -12.36 -22.17
N ARG A 327 18.24 -12.04 -20.92
CA ARG A 327 18.25 -13.00 -19.80
C ARG A 327 17.31 -14.18 -20.02
N TYR A 328 16.13 -13.94 -20.60
CA TYR A 328 15.22 -15.02 -20.97
C TYR A 328 15.81 -15.93 -22.05
N GLN A 329 16.47 -15.35 -23.05
CA GLN A 329 17.15 -16.10 -24.12
C GLN A 329 18.31 -16.94 -23.58
N GLU A 330 19.06 -16.44 -22.61
CA GLU A 330 20.12 -17.22 -21.93
C GLU A 330 19.54 -18.42 -21.17
N ALA A 331 18.45 -18.23 -20.42
CA ALA A 331 17.77 -19.33 -19.73
C ALA A 331 17.16 -20.34 -20.73
N LEU A 332 16.63 -19.86 -21.85
CA LEU A 332 16.12 -20.70 -22.93
C LEU A 332 17.22 -21.56 -23.56
N ALA A 333 18.42 -21.01 -23.78
CA ALA A 333 19.55 -21.75 -24.32
C ALA A 333 19.96 -22.94 -23.44
N LEU A 334 19.85 -22.82 -22.11
CA LEU A 334 20.07 -23.95 -21.20
C LEU A 334 19.03 -25.06 -21.41
N LEU A 335 17.76 -24.69 -21.60
CA LEU A 335 16.68 -25.65 -21.86
C LEU A 335 16.86 -26.35 -23.20
N GLU A 336 17.21 -25.61 -24.25
CA GLU A 336 17.47 -26.14 -25.60
C GLU A 336 18.67 -27.10 -25.62
N ALA A 337 19.71 -26.79 -24.85
CA ALA A 337 20.88 -27.66 -24.68
C ALA A 337 20.62 -28.86 -23.74
N GLY A 338 19.49 -28.88 -23.02
CA GLY A 338 19.24 -29.86 -21.96
C GLY A 338 20.21 -29.75 -20.77
N ASP A 339 20.85 -28.59 -20.59
CA ASP A 339 21.89 -28.35 -19.60
C ASP A 339 21.29 -28.11 -18.19
N LYS A 340 20.89 -29.20 -17.55
CA LYS A 340 20.37 -29.18 -16.18
C LYS A 340 21.42 -28.69 -15.17
N ALA A 341 22.70 -28.99 -15.40
CA ALA A 341 23.75 -28.59 -14.48
C ALA A 341 23.96 -27.07 -14.52
N GLY A 342 24.01 -26.49 -15.72
CA GLY A 342 24.06 -25.05 -15.94
C GLY A 342 22.84 -24.33 -15.34
N PHE A 343 21.63 -24.88 -15.53
CA PHE A 343 20.43 -24.35 -14.87
C PHE A 343 20.55 -24.34 -13.35
N CYS A 344 20.95 -25.46 -12.73
CA CYS A 344 21.13 -25.54 -11.28
C CYS A 344 22.20 -24.57 -10.75
N ALA A 345 23.28 -24.38 -11.50
CA ALA A 345 24.34 -23.44 -11.14
C ALA A 345 23.82 -21.99 -11.15
N GLN A 346 23.11 -21.57 -12.20
CA GLN A 346 22.51 -20.23 -12.25
C GLN A 346 21.43 -20.04 -11.18
N PHE A 347 20.63 -21.07 -10.90
CA PHE A 347 19.65 -21.02 -9.82
C PHE A 347 20.32 -20.79 -8.46
N ALA A 348 21.41 -21.50 -8.19
CA ALA A 348 22.16 -21.37 -6.94
C ALA A 348 22.79 -19.98 -6.80
N ASP A 349 23.36 -19.43 -7.86
CA ASP A 349 23.92 -18.08 -7.90
C ASP A 349 22.85 -17.01 -7.58
N VAL A 350 21.67 -17.13 -8.19
CA VAL A 350 20.53 -16.25 -7.87
C VAL A 350 20.07 -16.42 -6.42
N ALA A 351 20.01 -17.66 -5.92
CA ALA A 351 19.64 -17.92 -4.53
C ALA A 351 20.65 -17.33 -3.52
N GLU A 352 21.94 -17.38 -3.83
CA GLU A 352 23.01 -16.76 -3.05
C GLU A 352 22.86 -15.23 -3.03
N TRP A 353 22.56 -14.62 -4.18
CA TRP A 353 22.31 -13.17 -4.27
C TRP A 353 21.08 -12.73 -3.46
N PHE A 354 19.99 -13.51 -3.47
CA PHE A 354 18.85 -13.25 -2.59
C PHE A 354 19.19 -13.45 -1.12
N GLY A 355 20.16 -14.32 -0.81
CA GLY A 355 20.63 -14.58 0.55
C GLY A 355 19.49 -14.92 1.51
N ASP A 356 19.52 -14.30 2.70
CA ASP A 356 18.51 -14.52 3.75
C ASP A 356 17.08 -14.16 3.30
N PHE A 357 16.92 -13.25 2.33
CA PHE A 357 15.61 -12.87 1.83
C PHE A 357 14.88 -14.02 1.13
N ALA A 358 15.60 -14.97 0.51
CA ALA A 358 14.97 -16.12 -0.12
C ALA A 358 14.15 -16.95 0.89
N GLN A 359 14.74 -17.23 2.05
CA GLN A 359 14.07 -17.99 3.10
C GLN A 359 13.01 -17.13 3.81
N GLN A 360 13.27 -15.84 4.00
CA GLN A 360 12.29 -14.91 4.56
C GLN A 360 11.02 -14.87 3.70
N PHE A 361 11.14 -14.64 2.39
CA PHE A 361 9.99 -14.57 1.48
C PHE A 361 9.25 -15.89 1.36
N ARG A 362 9.94 -17.03 1.46
CA ARG A 362 9.30 -18.35 1.55
C ARG A 362 8.43 -18.48 2.80
N ASN A 363 8.92 -18.04 3.95
CA ASN A 363 8.16 -18.10 5.20
C ASN A 363 6.97 -17.12 5.19
N GLU A 364 7.18 -15.90 4.67
CA GLU A 364 6.13 -14.89 4.53
C GLU A 364 5.00 -15.36 3.61
N SER A 365 5.34 -15.89 2.43
CA SER A 365 4.36 -16.40 1.48
C SER A 365 3.59 -17.61 2.03
N ALA A 366 4.24 -18.52 2.76
CA ALA A 366 3.57 -19.63 3.43
C ALA A 366 2.53 -19.13 4.45
N ASN A 367 2.88 -18.13 5.27
CA ASN A 367 1.95 -17.53 6.23
C ASN A 367 0.78 -16.83 5.55
N MET A 368 1.03 -16.08 4.46
CA MET A 368 -0.03 -15.45 3.68
C MET A 368 -1.01 -16.48 3.11
N LEU A 369 -0.51 -17.61 2.61
CA LEU A 369 -1.33 -18.68 2.06
C LEU A 369 -2.22 -19.36 3.11
N MET A 370 -1.71 -19.58 4.32
CA MET A 370 -2.53 -20.13 5.42
C MET A 370 -3.75 -19.24 5.67
N VAL A 371 -3.52 -17.93 5.86
CA VAL A 371 -4.60 -16.96 6.11
C VAL A 371 -5.58 -16.88 4.93
N ALA A 372 -5.07 -16.90 3.70
CA ALA A 372 -5.90 -16.88 2.50
C ALA A 372 -6.76 -18.15 2.35
N ASN A 373 -6.28 -19.30 2.84
CA ASN A 373 -7.01 -20.55 2.80
C ASN A 373 -8.14 -20.61 3.84
N ASP A 374 -7.90 -20.10 5.05
CA ASP A 374 -8.91 -20.02 6.12
C ASP A 374 -10.12 -19.18 5.68
N SER A 375 -9.87 -18.12 4.92
CA SER A 375 -10.87 -17.19 4.38
C SER A 375 -11.83 -17.82 3.35
N ARG A 376 -11.54 -19.02 2.85
CA ARG A 376 -12.35 -19.73 1.83
C ARG A 376 -13.36 -20.72 2.40
N SER A 377 -13.38 -20.90 3.71
CA SER A 377 -14.37 -21.76 4.37
C SER A 377 -15.68 -20.96 4.56
N GLY A 378 -16.41 -20.74 3.47
CA GLY A 378 -17.69 -20.03 3.43
C GLY A 378 -18.57 -20.52 2.29
#